data_AF-H8Z6N7-F1
#
_entry.id   AF-H8Z6N7-F1
#
_cell.length_a   1.000
_cell.length_b   1.000
_cell.length_c   1.000
_cell.angle_alpha   90.00
_cell.angle_beta   90.00
_cell.angle_gamma   90.00
#
_symmetry.space_group_name_H-M   'P 1'
#
loop_
_entity.id
_entity.type
_entity.pdbx_description
1 polymer ?
#
loop_
_entity_poly.entity_id
_entity_poly.type
_entity_poly.pdbx_seq_one_letter_code
_entity_poly.pdbx_strand_id
1 'polypeptide(L)'
;MSVGYEAVRKLTAVDLIDGFDCGEPALNLFLQRFALTNQKANSAQTYVCCQDGAVVAFYSLAVGSIDPLVAPARVLKGMARHPVPVMILARLAVDQHHQARGLGKAMLKDALMRTAQAADIAGIRCLLVHAKDDTARRWYEAWEFEPSPTDPYHLFLLLKDLKAMLSG
;
A
#
# COMPACT_ATOMS: atom_id res chain seq x y z
N MET A 1 4.55 20.71 23.86
CA MET A 1 5.17 19.38 23.67
C MET A 1 4.73 18.90 22.31
N SER A 2 5.63 18.77 21.33
CA SER A 2 5.23 18.22 20.02
C SER A 2 5.04 16.72 20.20
N VAL A 3 3.78 16.30 20.40
CA VAL A 3 3.42 14.89 20.41
C VAL A 3 3.74 14.35 19.01
N GLY A 4 4.63 13.37 18.95
CA GLY A 4 5.06 12.74 17.70
C GLY A 4 3.96 11.89 17.08
N TYR A 5 4.23 11.37 15.89
CA TYR A 5 3.34 10.42 15.22
C TYR A 5 3.17 9.13 16.02
N GLU A 6 1.94 8.67 16.17
CA GLU A 6 1.62 7.37 16.77
C GLU A 6 2.10 6.22 15.87
N ALA A 7 2.34 5.05 16.47
CA ALA A 7 2.70 3.85 15.73
C ALA A 7 1.60 3.44 14.74
N VAL A 8 1.99 2.94 13.57
CA VAL A 8 1.05 2.48 12.55
C VAL A 8 0.24 1.29 13.08
N ARG A 9 -1.08 1.43 13.09
CA ARG A 9 -2.01 0.42 13.59
C ARG A 9 -3.21 0.27 12.68
N LYS A 10 -3.98 -0.80 12.90
CA LYS A 10 -5.19 -1.06 12.13
C LYS A 10 -6.24 0.04 12.39
N LEU A 11 -6.98 0.41 11.34
CA LEU A 11 -8.10 1.35 11.47
C LEU A 11 -9.17 0.76 12.39
N THR A 12 -9.75 1.61 13.23
CA THR A 12 -10.79 1.29 14.19
C THR A 12 -11.96 2.27 14.07
N ALA A 13 -13.07 1.97 14.75
CA ALA A 13 -14.24 2.84 14.72
C ALA A 13 -14.09 4.14 15.54
N VAL A 14 -13.03 4.25 16.37
CA VAL A 14 -12.79 5.42 17.23
C VAL A 14 -11.82 6.44 16.60
N ASP A 15 -11.27 6.12 15.43
CA ASP A 15 -10.34 6.99 14.73
C ASP A 15 -11.05 8.20 14.15
N LEU A 16 -10.48 9.39 14.38
CA LEU A 16 -11.01 10.64 13.83
C LEU A 16 -10.54 10.80 12.38
N ILE A 17 -11.48 10.65 11.43
CA ILE A 17 -11.20 10.64 9.98
C ILE A 17 -11.84 11.78 9.20
N ASP A 18 -12.79 12.51 9.80
CA ASP A 18 -13.57 13.54 9.08
C ASP A 18 -12.70 14.73 8.65
N GLY A 19 -11.64 15.03 9.40
CA GLY A 19 -10.70 16.11 9.08
C GLY A 19 -9.59 15.74 8.10
N PHE A 20 -9.50 14.48 7.67
CA PHE A 20 -8.41 14.03 6.80
C PHE A 20 -8.56 14.61 5.38
N ASP A 21 -7.51 15.27 4.89
CA ASP A 21 -7.44 15.76 3.52
C ASP A 21 -6.04 15.58 2.93
N CYS A 22 -5.88 14.64 1.99
CA CYS A 22 -4.62 14.43 1.26
C CYS A 22 -4.53 15.18 -0.09
N GLY A 23 -5.51 16.03 -0.41
CA GLY A 23 -5.61 16.75 -1.69
C GLY A 23 -6.20 15.92 -2.83
N GLU A 24 -6.60 14.68 -2.55
CA GLU A 24 -7.24 13.77 -3.51
C GLU A 24 -8.64 13.38 -3.03
N PRO A 25 -9.70 13.99 -3.59
CA PRO A 25 -11.07 13.78 -3.11
C PRO A 25 -11.49 12.31 -3.08
N ALA A 26 -11.02 11.50 -4.04
CA ALA A 26 -11.33 10.07 -4.09
C ALA A 26 -10.71 9.28 -2.92
N LEU A 27 -9.51 9.66 -2.47
CA LEU A 27 -8.83 9.02 -1.33
C LEU A 27 -9.43 9.48 0.00
N ASN A 28 -9.78 10.76 0.13
CA ASN A 28 -10.46 11.30 1.32
C ASN A 28 -11.81 10.59 1.52
N LEU A 29 -12.62 10.54 0.45
CA LEU A 29 -13.93 9.87 0.46
C LEU A 29 -13.81 8.38 0.79
N PHE A 30 -12.77 7.72 0.26
CA PHE A 30 -12.50 6.32 0.58
C PHE A 30 -12.32 6.10 2.09
N LEU A 31 -11.44 6.89 2.72
CA LEU A 31 -11.17 6.74 4.15
C LEU A 31 -12.45 6.95 4.97
N GLN A 32 -13.17 8.03 4.67
CA GLN A 32 -14.36 8.46 5.41
C GLN A 32 -15.54 7.49 5.28
N ARG A 33 -15.75 6.88 4.11
CA ARG A 33 -16.98 6.12 3.84
C ARG A 33 -16.78 4.61 3.68
N PHE A 34 -15.60 4.17 3.22
CA PHE A 34 -15.43 2.81 2.72
C PHE A 34 -14.38 2.00 3.47
N ALA A 35 -13.31 2.63 3.99
CA ALA A 35 -12.17 1.92 4.56
C ALA A 35 -12.54 0.95 5.69
N LEU A 36 -13.32 1.40 6.68
CA LEU A 36 -13.72 0.57 7.82
C LEU A 36 -14.71 -0.54 7.41
N THR A 37 -15.65 -0.24 6.52
CA THR A 37 -16.61 -1.21 6.01
C THR A 37 -15.92 -2.31 5.21
N ASN A 38 -15.00 -1.93 4.32
CA ASN A 38 -14.19 -2.88 3.55
C ASN A 38 -13.34 -3.76 4.46
N GLN A 39 -12.79 -3.18 5.53
CA GLN A 39 -12.07 -3.94 6.54
C GLN A 39 -12.94 -4.96 7.27
N LYS A 40 -14.14 -4.57 7.69
CA LYS A 40 -15.10 -5.48 8.33
C LYS A 40 -15.55 -6.61 7.39
N ALA A 41 -15.63 -6.32 6.09
CA ALA A 41 -15.96 -7.29 5.05
C ALA A 41 -14.76 -8.15 4.60
N ASN A 42 -13.56 -7.92 5.16
CA ASN A 42 -12.30 -8.56 4.74
C ASN A 42 -11.89 -8.31 3.28
N SER A 43 -12.42 -7.28 2.62
CA SER A 43 -12.05 -6.95 1.24
C SER A 43 -10.76 -6.14 1.15
N ALA A 44 -10.42 -5.37 2.19
CA ALA A 44 -9.13 -4.69 2.33
C ALA A 44 -8.82 -4.41 3.80
N GLN A 45 -7.57 -4.57 4.23
CA GLN A 45 -7.11 -4.21 5.57
C GLN A 45 -6.51 -2.80 5.54
N THR A 46 -7.03 -1.90 6.37
CA THR A 46 -6.58 -0.49 6.38
C THR A 46 -5.78 -0.21 7.65
N TYR A 47 -4.64 0.46 7.48
CA TYR A 47 -3.75 0.86 8.56
C TYR A 47 -3.59 2.37 8.54
N VAL A 48 -3.53 2.95 9.74
CA VAL A 48 -3.48 4.40 9.96
C VAL A 48 -2.31 4.77 10.86
N CYS A 49 -1.81 5.97 10.64
CA CYS A 49 -0.94 6.69 11.56
C CYS A 49 -1.71 7.91 12.04
N CYS A 50 -1.67 8.15 13.35
CA CYS A 50 -2.40 9.23 13.98
C CYS A 50 -1.46 10.25 14.62
N GLN A 51 -1.95 11.47 14.77
CA GLN A 51 -1.35 12.49 15.62
C GLN A 51 -2.47 13.10 16.46
N ASP A 52 -2.30 13.08 17.78
CA ASP A 52 -3.30 13.56 18.74
C ASP A 52 -4.70 12.93 18.51
N GLY A 53 -4.74 11.64 18.19
CA GLY A 53 -5.98 10.89 17.89
C GLY A 53 -6.58 11.10 16.49
N ALA A 54 -6.11 12.09 15.73
CA ALA A 54 -6.54 12.33 14.35
C ALA A 54 -5.72 11.51 13.36
N VAL A 55 -6.39 10.88 12.38
CA VAL A 55 -5.70 10.16 11.30
C VAL A 55 -4.99 11.18 10.40
N VAL A 56 -3.68 11.01 10.22
CA VAL A 56 -2.84 11.90 9.38
C VAL A 56 -2.18 11.17 8.20
N ALA A 57 -2.24 9.84 8.18
CA ALA A 57 -1.89 9.04 7.03
C ALA A 57 -2.60 7.68 7.10
N PHE A 58 -2.84 7.07 5.94
CA PHE A 58 -3.37 5.72 5.86
C PHE A 58 -2.86 4.96 4.63
N TYR A 59 -2.93 3.63 4.69
CA TYR A 59 -2.85 2.79 3.52
C TYR A 59 -3.79 1.58 3.64
N SER A 60 -4.11 0.95 2.52
CA SER A 60 -4.94 -0.26 2.48
C SER A 60 -4.26 -1.37 1.68
N LEU A 61 -4.25 -2.57 2.25
CA LEU A 61 -3.78 -3.79 1.61
C LEU A 61 -4.95 -4.69 1.22
N ALA A 62 -4.91 -5.26 0.03
CA ALA A 62 -5.87 -6.24 -0.46
C ALA A 62 -5.15 -7.40 -1.15
N VAL A 63 -5.77 -8.57 -1.18
CA VAL A 63 -5.27 -9.70 -1.96
C VAL A 63 -5.84 -9.66 -3.37
N GLY A 64 -5.07 -10.13 -4.35
CA GLY A 64 -5.52 -10.24 -5.72
C GLY A 64 -4.77 -11.30 -6.50
N SER A 65 -5.10 -11.38 -7.78
CA SER A 65 -4.40 -12.23 -8.73
C SER A 65 -4.19 -11.50 -10.05
N ILE A 66 -3.07 -11.79 -10.71
CA ILE A 66 -2.78 -11.32 -12.06
C ILE A 66 -2.94 -12.49 -13.02
N ASP A 67 -3.69 -12.29 -14.10
CA ASP A 67 -3.78 -13.27 -15.17
C ASP A 67 -2.40 -13.44 -15.84
N PRO A 68 -1.89 -14.68 -16.00
CA PRO A 68 -0.60 -14.91 -16.65
C PRO A 68 -0.46 -14.34 -18.06
N LEU A 69 -1.57 -14.09 -18.77
CA LEU A 69 -1.55 -13.48 -20.10
C LEU A 69 -1.16 -12.00 -20.09
N VAL A 70 -1.35 -11.32 -18.95
CA VAL A 70 -1.06 -9.88 -18.80
C VAL A 70 0.02 -9.60 -17.75
N ALA A 71 0.55 -10.65 -17.11
CA ALA A 71 1.58 -10.52 -16.09
C ALA A 71 2.97 -10.23 -16.71
N PRO A 72 3.79 -9.39 -16.07
CA PRO A 72 5.17 -9.15 -16.50
C PRO A 72 5.99 -10.45 -16.55
N ALA A 73 6.84 -10.63 -17.57
CA ALA A 73 7.65 -11.84 -17.73
C ALA A 73 8.52 -12.15 -16.49
N ARG A 74 9.03 -11.12 -15.81
CA ARG A 74 9.82 -11.25 -14.58
C ARG A 74 8.99 -11.83 -13.42
N VAL A 75 7.71 -11.46 -13.33
CA VAL A 75 6.77 -11.98 -12.35
C VAL A 75 6.49 -13.47 -12.61
N LEU A 76 6.30 -13.86 -13.88
CA LEU A 76 6.02 -15.24 -14.30
C LEU A 76 7.22 -16.19 -14.30
N LYS A 77 8.45 -15.65 -14.30
CA LYS A 77 9.66 -16.46 -14.43
C LYS A 77 9.71 -17.56 -13.35
N GLY A 78 9.72 -18.82 -13.80
CA GLY A 78 9.80 -20.01 -12.94
C GLY A 78 8.46 -20.46 -12.35
N MET A 79 7.33 -19.87 -12.76
CA MET A 79 5.99 -20.26 -12.30
C MET A 79 5.26 -21.12 -13.33
N ALA A 80 4.41 -22.04 -12.83
CA ALA A 80 3.39 -22.69 -13.66
C ALA A 80 2.34 -21.65 -14.13
N ARG A 81 1.66 -21.93 -15.25
CA ARG A 81 0.64 -21.01 -15.82
C ARG A 81 -0.67 -21.06 -15.02
N HIS A 82 -0.65 -20.44 -13.84
CA HIS A 82 -1.83 -20.19 -12.99
C HIS A 82 -1.86 -18.72 -12.57
N PRO A 83 -3.03 -18.17 -12.19
CA PRO A 83 -3.13 -16.80 -11.70
C PRO A 83 -2.08 -16.50 -10.64
N VAL A 84 -1.31 -15.43 -10.85
CA VAL A 84 -0.20 -15.07 -9.98
C VAL A 84 -0.77 -14.40 -8.74
N PRO A 85 -0.56 -14.95 -7.53
CA PRO A 85 -1.08 -14.34 -6.31
C PRO A 85 -0.27 -13.09 -5.95
N VAL A 86 -0.96 -12.00 -5.65
CA VAL A 86 -0.34 -10.71 -5.35
C VAL A 86 -0.96 -10.08 -4.11
N MET A 87 -0.14 -9.29 -3.41
CA MET A 87 -0.64 -8.27 -2.49
C MET A 87 -0.83 -6.99 -3.30
N ILE A 88 -1.88 -6.23 -3.02
CA ILE A 88 -2.17 -4.95 -3.66
C ILE A 88 -2.10 -3.86 -2.60
N LEU A 89 -1.21 -2.88 -2.79
CA LEU A 89 -1.27 -1.61 -2.09
C LEU A 89 -2.34 -0.75 -2.76
N ALA A 90 -3.59 -0.96 -2.36
CA ALA A 90 -4.74 -0.40 -3.04
C ALA A 90 -4.78 1.13 -2.92
N ARG A 91 -4.37 1.65 -1.76
CA ARG A 91 -4.38 3.07 -1.44
C ARG A 91 -3.24 3.40 -0.48
N LEU A 92 -2.66 4.58 -0.65
CA LEU A 92 -1.70 5.19 0.25
C LEU A 92 -1.90 6.70 0.19
N ALA A 93 -2.07 7.34 1.34
CA ALA A 93 -2.30 8.78 1.42
C ALA A 93 -1.71 9.36 2.71
N VAL A 94 -1.28 10.61 2.62
CA VAL A 94 -0.82 11.42 3.74
C VAL A 94 -1.56 12.75 3.68
N ASP A 95 -2.10 13.17 4.81
CA ASP A 95 -2.77 14.47 4.95
C ASP A 95 -1.84 15.61 4.50
N GLN A 96 -2.38 16.60 3.80
CA GLN A 96 -1.64 17.70 3.19
C GLN A 96 -0.75 18.43 4.20
N HIS A 97 -1.20 18.59 5.45
CA HIS A 97 -0.43 19.28 6.48
C HIS A 97 0.77 18.46 7.00
N HIS A 98 0.80 17.15 6.71
CA HIS A 98 1.82 16.21 7.17
C HIS A 98 2.64 15.60 6.01
N GLN A 99 2.39 16.03 4.76
CA GLN A 99 3.20 15.65 3.60
C GLN A 99 4.64 16.17 3.70
N ALA A 100 5.56 15.55 2.95
CA ALA A 100 7.00 15.84 2.96
C ALA A 100 7.73 15.69 4.31
N ARG A 101 7.06 15.17 5.35
CA ARG A 101 7.66 14.89 6.68
C ARG A 101 8.10 13.44 6.89
N GLY A 102 8.21 12.67 5.81
CA GLY A 102 8.62 11.26 5.86
C GLY A 102 7.49 10.26 6.17
N LEU A 103 6.27 10.70 6.47
CA LEU A 103 5.14 9.80 6.74
C LEU A 103 4.84 8.84 5.59
N GLY A 104 4.81 9.31 4.34
CA GLY A 104 4.53 8.43 3.19
C GLY A 104 5.56 7.29 3.09
N LYS A 105 6.83 7.60 3.36
CA LYS A 105 7.92 6.61 3.42
C LYS A 105 7.72 5.62 4.57
N ALA A 106 7.36 6.11 5.76
CA ALA A 106 7.09 5.27 6.92
C ALA A 106 5.89 4.34 6.68
N MET A 107 4.82 4.85 6.08
CA MET A 107 3.61 4.09 5.76
C MET A 107 3.89 3.00 4.71
N LEU A 108 4.64 3.32 3.64
CA LEU A 108 5.05 2.31 2.67
C LEU A 108 5.95 1.25 3.31
N LYS A 109 6.93 1.65 4.13
CA LYS A 109 7.77 0.69 4.86
C LYS A 109 6.95 -0.26 5.74
N ASP A 110 5.95 0.25 6.46
CA ASP A 110 5.04 -0.60 7.25
C ASP A 110 4.24 -1.56 6.36
N ALA A 111 3.71 -1.09 5.23
CA ALA A 111 3.00 -1.93 4.26
C ALA A 111 3.89 -3.05 3.67
N LEU A 112 5.16 -2.73 3.37
CA LEU A 112 6.17 -3.68 2.91
C LEU A 112 6.45 -4.76 3.97
N MET A 113 6.67 -4.37 5.22
CA MET A 113 6.89 -5.31 6.33
C MET A 113 5.70 -6.25 6.53
N ARG A 114 4.47 -5.72 6.51
CA ARG A 114 3.26 -6.55 6.64
C ARG A 114 3.05 -7.49 5.46
N THR A 115 3.39 -7.05 4.26
CA THR A 115 3.35 -7.91 3.07
C THR A 115 4.34 -9.07 3.19
N ALA A 116 5.55 -8.81 3.68
CA ALA A 116 6.54 -9.85 3.93
C ALA A 116 6.07 -10.85 4.99
N GLN A 117 5.49 -10.37 6.10
CA GLN A 117 4.91 -11.23 7.14
C GLN A 117 3.76 -12.09 6.62
N ALA A 118 2.86 -11.51 5.83
CA ALA A 118 1.76 -12.26 5.22
C ALA A 118 2.27 -13.33 4.25
N ALA A 119 3.38 -13.06 3.56
CA ALA A 119 3.98 -13.98 2.61
C ALA A 119 4.60 -15.25 3.24
N ASP A 120 4.81 -15.25 4.55
CA ASP A 120 5.27 -16.44 5.27
C ASP A 120 4.12 -17.41 5.59
N ILE A 121 2.86 -16.94 5.48
CA ILE A 121 1.65 -17.73 5.73
C ILE A 121 0.93 -18.08 4.41
N ALA A 122 0.89 -17.15 3.47
CA ALA A 122 0.21 -17.30 2.19
C ALA A 122 1.15 -16.99 1.01
N GLY A 123 0.99 -17.70 -0.11
CA GLY A 123 1.78 -17.43 -1.30
C GLY A 123 1.53 -16.03 -1.85
N ILE A 124 2.54 -15.17 -1.85
CA ILE A 124 2.52 -13.82 -2.44
C ILE A 124 3.71 -13.71 -3.38
N ARG A 125 3.47 -13.38 -4.65
CA ARG A 125 4.55 -13.25 -5.63
C ARG A 125 5.18 -11.86 -5.63
N CYS A 126 4.35 -10.84 -5.53
CA CYS A 126 4.76 -9.44 -5.53
C CYS A 126 3.73 -8.57 -4.81
N LEU A 127 4.17 -7.37 -4.44
CA LEU A 127 3.31 -6.25 -4.11
C LEU A 127 3.04 -5.45 -5.37
N LEU A 128 1.77 -5.20 -5.68
CA LEU A 128 1.31 -4.41 -6.82
C LEU A 128 0.78 -3.06 -6.34
N VAL A 129 1.05 -2.00 -7.09
CA VAL A 129 0.47 -0.68 -6.87
C VAL A 129 0.06 -0.05 -8.20
N HIS A 130 -1.05 0.68 -8.18
CA HIS A 130 -1.48 1.49 -9.32
C HIS A 130 -1.23 2.96 -8.97
N ALA A 131 -0.20 3.55 -9.57
CA ALA A 131 0.11 4.95 -9.42
C ALA A 131 -0.95 5.82 -10.08
N LYS A 132 -1.43 6.84 -9.37
CA LYS A 132 -2.48 7.74 -9.89
C LYS A 132 -1.97 8.78 -10.90
N ASP A 133 -0.68 9.09 -10.85
CA ASP A 133 -0.03 10.10 -11.68
C ASP A 133 1.49 9.82 -11.78
N ASP A 134 2.19 10.61 -12.60
CA ASP A 134 3.64 10.45 -12.79
C ASP A 134 4.47 10.76 -11.54
N THR A 135 3.96 11.62 -10.65
CA THR A 135 4.62 11.94 -9.39
C THR A 135 4.61 10.71 -8.49
N ALA A 136 3.46 10.05 -8.35
CA ALA A 136 3.31 8.81 -7.62
C ALA A 136 4.14 7.69 -8.25
N ARG A 137 4.13 7.56 -9.58
CA ARG A 137 4.91 6.55 -10.32
C ARG A 137 6.40 6.67 -9.98
N ARG A 138 6.99 7.86 -10.18
CA ARG A 138 8.41 8.12 -9.86
C ARG A 138 8.72 7.92 -8.38
N TRP A 139 7.77 8.24 -7.51
CA TRP A 139 7.92 8.01 -6.08
C TRP A 139 8.02 6.53 -5.75
N TYR A 140 7.20 5.66 -6.37
CA TYR A 140 7.31 4.21 -6.21
C TYR A 140 8.56 3.61 -6.86
N GLU A 141 8.98 4.10 -8.03
CA GLU A 141 10.23 3.66 -8.68
C GLU A 141 11.46 3.88 -7.79
N ALA A 142 11.46 4.95 -6.97
CA ALA A 142 12.51 5.18 -5.98
C ALA A 142 12.55 4.16 -4.82
N TRP A 143 11.57 3.25 -4.76
CA TRP A 143 11.47 2.13 -3.81
C TRP A 143 11.64 0.76 -4.48
N GLU A 144 12.41 0.69 -5.58
CA GLU A 144 12.68 -0.54 -6.34
C GLU A 144 11.43 -1.17 -6.99
N PHE A 145 10.31 -0.44 -7.05
CA PHE A 145 9.16 -0.88 -7.84
C PHE A 145 9.49 -0.77 -9.33
N GLU A 146 9.17 -1.81 -10.08
CA GLU A 146 9.36 -1.86 -11.52
C GLU A 146 8.01 -1.60 -12.22
N PRO A 147 7.95 -0.75 -13.26
CA PRO A 147 6.73 -0.59 -14.04
C PRO A 147 6.40 -1.87 -14.81
N SER A 148 5.11 -2.15 -14.95
CA SER A 148 4.61 -3.23 -15.79
C SER A 148 4.84 -2.88 -17.26
N PRO A 149 5.23 -3.85 -18.12
CA PRO A 149 5.31 -3.64 -19.55
C PRO A 149 3.94 -3.37 -20.20
N THR A 150 2.84 -3.68 -19.50
CA THR A 150 1.47 -3.47 -20.00
C THR A 150 0.90 -2.10 -19.67
N ASP A 151 1.33 -1.49 -18.56
CA ASP A 151 0.92 -0.17 -18.13
C ASP A 151 1.99 0.43 -17.21
N PRO A 152 2.62 1.56 -17.57
CA PRO A 152 3.68 2.17 -16.75
C PRO A 152 3.19 2.67 -15.39
N TYR A 153 1.88 2.87 -15.20
CA TYR A 153 1.30 3.25 -13.91
C TYR A 153 0.99 2.05 -13.02
N HIS A 154 1.08 0.82 -13.54
CA HIS A 154 1.03 -0.39 -12.73
C HIS A 154 2.44 -0.82 -12.38
N LEU A 155 2.84 -0.65 -11.13
CA LEU A 155 4.18 -1.03 -10.68
C LEU A 155 4.12 -2.22 -9.73
N PHE A 156 5.17 -3.02 -9.75
CA PHE A 156 5.28 -4.19 -8.88
C PHE A 156 6.66 -4.25 -8.21
N LEU A 157 6.67 -4.76 -6.98
CA LEU A 157 7.87 -5.12 -6.24
C LEU A 157 7.82 -6.62 -5.95
N LEU A 158 8.77 -7.38 -6.49
CA LEU A 158 8.81 -8.83 -6.25
C LEU A 158 9.08 -9.12 -4.79
N LEU A 159 8.42 -10.15 -4.26
CA LEU A 159 8.61 -10.56 -2.86
C LEU A 159 10.08 -10.90 -2.55
N LYS A 160 10.80 -11.50 -3.50
CA LYS A 160 12.23 -11.83 -3.33
C LYS A 160 13.08 -10.56 -3.11
N ASP A 161 12.74 -9.49 -3.83
CA ASP A 161 13.48 -8.23 -3.81
C ASP A 161 13.13 -7.47 -2.52
N LEU A 162 11.85 -7.47 -2.14
CA LEU A 162 11.40 -7.02 -0.81
C LEU A 162 12.10 -7.76 0.35
N LYS A 163 12.21 -9.09 0.31
CA LYS A 163 12.90 -9.86 1.36
C LYS A 163 14.38 -9.50 1.44
N ALA A 164 15.04 -9.24 0.31
CA ALA A 164 16.41 -8.75 0.28
C ALA A 164 16.54 -7.35 0.92
N MET A 165 15.61 -6.43 0.62
CA MET A 165 15.59 -5.08 1.22
C MET A 165 15.41 -5.09 2.74
N LEU A 166 14.69 -6.07 3.30
CA LEU A 166 14.45 -6.17 4.75
C LEU A 166 15.57 -6.89 5.51
N SER A 167 16.46 -7.58 4.79
CA SER A 167 17.56 -8.35 5.37
C SER A 167 18.89 -7.58 5.38
N GLY A 168 18.91 -6.39 4.77
CA GLY A 168 20.02 -5.42 4.82
C GLY A 168 19.71 -4.26 5.74
#